data_AF-A0A839AGE0-F1
#
_entry.id   AF-A0A839AGE0-F1
#
_cell.length_a   1.000
_cell.length_b   1.000
_cell.length_c   1.000
_cell.angle_alpha   90.00
_cell.angle_beta   90.00
_cell.angle_gamma   90.00
#
_symmetry.space_group_name_H-M   'P 1'
#
loop_
_entity.id
_entity.type
_entity.pdbx_description
1 polymer ?
#
loop_
_entity_poly.entity_id
_entity_poly.type
_entity_poly.pdbx_seq_one_letter_code
_entity_poly.pdbx_strand_id
1 'polypeptide(L)'
;MPYYHLYELNHAAMSPMRAAADMTRLYFQNPLNPLSHTTYGRSVAAACELLERTTRRYGKPEFGLKETSVGGMRVPVREQVVWQRPFCNLLHFERLIGDGASRARRRDDPKLLIVAPMSGHYATLLRGTVETFLPRADIYITDWIDARMVPISEGGFDLDDYIDYIISMLHFLGPDTHVMAVCQPSVPVLAAVALMEARNDPYSPATMTLMGGPIDTRINPTAVNDLAQSRGIDWFERNVIMQVPFPHAGFMRDVYPGFLQLSGFMSMNMDRHMIAHRDFFQHLVEGDGDSAEKHREFYDEYLAVMDLAAEFYLQTVKTVFIEHALPEGKMMHRSGPIDCHAIRNTALMTVEGEKDDITGRGQTKAAHALCTGLSAERKVHYEQPSVGHYGVFNGSRFRSEIAPRIMDFILSNRYRGTEVRSFPGNGAAKPNGRVNGAMDSVEQASLQPSDPLSAILLARPQGVADDLKKISGVGPKLETVLNEAGIFHFWQIAQLNDAQISALDDRLDFRGRIARDKWIDQARNLSEQVDS
;
A
#
# COMPACT_ATOMS: atom_id res chain seq x y z
N MET A 1 -10.68 41.51 -0.98
CA MET A 1 -9.68 40.47 -1.34
C MET A 1 -10.39 39.13 -1.36
N PRO A 2 -10.07 38.21 -2.28
CA PRO A 2 -10.50 36.82 -2.19
C PRO A 2 -10.06 36.18 -0.87
N TYR A 3 -10.80 35.19 -0.37
CA TYR A 3 -10.60 34.65 0.98
C TYR A 3 -9.19 34.05 1.17
N TYR A 4 -8.62 33.41 0.15
CA TYR A 4 -7.24 32.91 0.18
C TYR A 4 -6.21 34.04 0.42
N HIS A 5 -6.32 35.18 -0.26
CA HIS A 5 -5.43 36.33 0.01
C HIS A 5 -5.53 36.84 1.44
N LEU A 6 -6.73 36.83 2.05
CA LEU A 6 -6.91 37.21 3.45
C LEU A 6 -6.30 36.17 4.40
N TYR A 7 -6.44 34.89 4.09
CA TYR A 7 -5.84 33.78 4.85
C TYR A 7 -4.30 33.85 4.87
N GLU A 8 -3.68 34.08 3.71
CA GLU A 8 -2.22 34.26 3.59
C GLU A 8 -1.74 35.54 4.29
N LEU A 9 -2.47 36.66 4.16
CA LEU A 9 -2.14 37.91 4.85
C LEU A 9 -2.21 37.76 6.38
N ASN A 10 -3.22 37.06 6.91
CA ASN A 10 -3.32 36.75 8.33
C ASN A 10 -2.16 35.86 8.80
N HIS A 11 -1.80 34.81 8.03
CA HIS A 11 -0.65 33.97 8.34
C HIS A 11 0.68 34.74 8.33
N ALA A 12 0.88 35.63 7.35
CA ALA A 12 2.03 36.51 7.30
C ALA A 12 2.09 37.42 8.55
N ALA A 13 0.97 38.09 8.88
CA ALA A 13 0.85 38.97 10.04
C ALA A 13 1.10 38.29 11.39
N MET A 14 0.76 37.00 11.53
CA MET A 14 1.02 36.22 12.76
C MET A 14 2.48 35.73 12.89
N SER A 15 3.30 35.86 11.86
CA SER A 15 4.69 35.34 11.86
C SER A 15 5.61 35.95 12.94
N PRO A 16 5.60 37.26 13.22
CA PRO A 16 6.38 37.84 14.31
C PRO A 16 5.92 37.35 15.70
N MET A 17 4.61 37.15 15.88
CA MET A 17 4.05 36.64 17.14
C MET A 17 4.47 35.18 17.38
N ARG A 18 4.47 34.34 16.34
CA ARG A 18 4.97 32.96 16.40
C ARG A 18 6.45 32.90 16.75
N ALA A 19 7.29 33.71 16.10
CA ALA A 19 8.71 33.78 16.42
C ALA A 19 8.96 34.18 17.89
N ALA A 20 8.20 35.15 18.42
CA ALA A 20 8.27 35.51 19.83
C ALA A 20 7.80 34.39 20.77
N ALA A 21 6.75 33.64 20.39
CA ALA A 21 6.27 32.49 21.15
C ALA A 21 7.29 31.35 21.20
N ASP A 22 7.93 31.01 20.07
CA ASP A 22 8.98 29.98 20.00
C ASP A 22 10.23 30.38 20.79
N MET A 23 10.69 31.64 20.67
CA MET A 23 11.80 32.14 21.49
C MET A 23 11.48 32.06 22.99
N THR A 24 10.26 32.41 23.38
CA THR A 24 9.79 32.32 24.77
C THR A 24 9.72 30.86 25.25
N ARG A 25 9.20 29.95 24.42
CA ARG A 25 9.13 28.52 24.69
C ARG A 25 10.52 27.92 24.87
N LEU A 26 11.46 28.20 23.97
CA LEU A 26 12.86 27.77 24.06
C LEU A 26 13.54 28.29 25.34
N TYR A 27 13.29 29.55 25.73
CA TYR A 27 13.81 30.10 26.98
C TYR A 27 13.29 29.37 28.22
N PHE A 28 11.98 29.07 28.28
CA PHE A 28 11.37 28.36 29.42
C PHE A 28 11.53 26.83 29.37
N GLN A 29 11.97 26.24 28.25
CA GLN A 29 12.31 24.82 28.13
C GLN A 29 13.82 24.54 28.32
N ASN A 30 14.67 25.56 28.33
CA ASN A 30 16.12 25.40 28.54
C ASN A 30 16.43 24.86 29.96
N PRO A 31 17.07 23.68 30.11
CA PRO A 31 17.40 23.11 31.43
C PRO A 31 18.34 23.97 32.29
N LEU A 32 19.07 24.91 31.68
CA LEU A 32 19.94 25.86 32.39
C LEU A 32 19.17 27.05 32.97
N ASN A 33 17.88 27.22 32.65
CA ASN A 33 17.03 28.26 33.20
C ASN A 33 16.30 27.73 34.46
N PRO A 34 16.55 28.26 35.67
CA PRO A 34 15.88 27.80 36.89
C PRO A 34 14.35 27.95 36.84
N LEU A 35 13.82 28.88 36.04
CA LEU A 35 12.37 29.07 35.88
C LEU A 35 11.71 27.89 35.14
N SER A 36 12.45 27.12 34.32
CA SER A 36 11.92 25.97 33.58
C SER A 36 11.33 24.88 34.47
N HIS A 37 11.88 24.71 35.68
CA HIS A 37 11.41 23.73 36.67
C HIS A 37 10.21 24.23 37.50
N THR A 38 9.90 25.52 37.45
CA THR A 38 8.77 26.09 38.19
C THR A 38 7.43 25.79 37.52
N THR A 39 6.34 25.80 38.28
CA THR A 39 4.98 25.69 37.70
C THR A 39 4.70 26.86 36.75
N TYR A 40 5.14 28.08 37.10
CA TYR A 40 4.98 29.26 36.25
C TYR A 40 5.68 29.09 34.88
N GLY A 41 6.97 28.73 34.87
CA GLY A 41 7.72 28.56 33.62
C GLY A 41 7.15 27.45 32.73
N ARG A 42 6.68 26.33 33.33
CA ARG A 42 5.99 25.26 32.60
C ARG A 42 4.65 25.72 32.01
N SER A 43 3.86 26.50 32.76
CA SER A 43 2.61 27.07 32.26
C SER A 43 2.83 28.07 31.12
N VAL A 44 3.87 28.92 31.21
CA VAL A 44 4.23 29.85 30.12
C VAL A 44 4.71 29.08 28.88
N ALA A 45 5.59 28.08 29.04
CA ALA A 45 6.05 27.25 27.93
C ALA A 45 4.89 26.52 27.24
N ALA A 46 3.94 25.96 28.00
CA ALA A 46 2.75 25.29 27.46
C ALA A 46 1.79 26.27 26.75
N ALA A 47 1.63 27.49 27.27
CA ALA A 47 0.82 28.53 26.61
C ALA A 47 1.46 28.99 25.29
N CYS A 48 2.79 29.15 25.26
CA CYS A 48 3.53 29.47 24.04
C CYS A 48 3.50 28.31 23.02
N GLU A 49 3.60 27.06 23.47
CA GLU A 49 3.44 25.89 22.59
C GLU A 49 2.02 25.83 22.00
N LEU A 50 0.98 26.08 22.80
CA LEU A 50 -0.40 26.11 22.30
C LEU A 50 -0.64 27.26 21.32
N LEU A 51 -0.05 28.44 21.56
CA LEU A 51 -0.11 29.57 20.62
C LEU A 51 0.64 29.28 19.32
N GLU A 52 1.81 28.63 19.38
CA GLU A 52 2.55 28.22 18.19
C GLU A 52 1.74 27.19 17.40
N ARG A 53 1.37 26.05 17.99
CA ARG A 53 0.59 24.99 17.33
C ARG A 53 -0.71 25.48 16.70
N THR A 54 -1.46 26.37 17.37
CA THR A 54 -2.74 26.88 16.84
C THR A 54 -2.59 27.92 15.72
N THR A 55 -1.39 28.47 15.51
CA THR A 55 -1.14 29.50 14.49
C THR A 55 -0.08 29.07 13.45
N ARG A 56 0.58 27.94 13.64
CA ARG A 56 1.59 27.36 12.73
C ARG A 56 0.98 26.98 11.38
N ARG A 57 1.73 27.21 10.30
CA ARG A 57 1.50 26.55 9.01
C ARG A 57 2.33 25.27 8.97
N TYR A 58 1.67 24.14 8.87
CA TYR A 58 2.34 22.84 8.74
C TYR A 58 2.82 22.69 7.29
N GLY A 59 4.15 22.67 7.12
CA GLY A 59 4.77 22.35 5.83
C GLY A 59 4.81 20.84 5.61
N LYS A 60 5.14 20.42 4.39
CA LYS A 60 5.34 19.01 4.04
C LYS A 60 6.34 18.34 5.00
N PRO A 61 5.95 17.25 5.70
CA PRO A 61 6.86 16.48 6.52
C PRO A 61 7.90 15.73 5.68
N GLU A 62 8.98 15.28 6.32
CA GLU A 62 9.89 14.28 5.74
C GLU A 62 9.40 12.86 6.07
N PHE A 63 9.70 11.86 5.23
CA PHE A 63 9.48 10.46 5.62
C PHE A 63 10.39 10.06 6.80
N GLY A 64 11.63 10.56 6.85
CA GLY A 64 12.53 10.34 7.99
C GLY A 64 13.03 8.89 8.17
N LEU A 65 12.74 8.00 7.22
CA LEU A 65 13.10 6.58 7.26
C LEU A 65 14.59 6.39 6.91
N LYS A 66 15.46 6.51 7.92
CA LYS A 66 16.94 6.49 7.76
C LYS A 66 17.56 5.09 7.73
N GLU A 67 16.88 4.10 8.30
CA GLU A 67 17.34 2.71 8.38
C GLU A 67 16.15 1.74 8.32
N THR A 68 16.41 0.48 7.97
CA THR A 68 15.43 -0.62 8.02
C THR A 68 16.14 -1.93 8.38
N SER A 69 15.39 -3.02 8.60
CA SER A 69 15.94 -4.35 8.79
C SER A 69 15.79 -5.20 7.52
N VAL A 70 16.90 -5.69 6.97
CA VAL A 70 16.89 -6.66 5.85
C VAL A 70 17.62 -7.91 6.30
N GLY A 71 16.91 -9.05 6.33
CA GLY A 71 17.48 -10.33 6.77
C GLY A 71 18.00 -10.32 8.21
N GLY A 72 17.41 -9.50 9.09
CA GLY A 72 17.86 -9.33 10.48
C GLY A 72 18.98 -8.31 10.68
N MET A 73 19.64 -7.85 9.61
CA MET A 73 20.66 -6.81 9.68
C MET A 73 20.03 -5.42 9.51
N ARG A 74 20.47 -4.44 10.29
CA ARG A 74 20.13 -3.03 10.06
C ARG A 74 20.92 -2.50 8.86
N VAL A 75 20.21 -1.89 7.91
CA VAL A 75 20.80 -1.27 6.71
C VAL A 75 20.30 0.17 6.57
N PRO A 76 21.15 1.12 6.12
CA PRO A 76 20.70 2.47 5.82
C PRO A 76 19.69 2.49 4.67
N VAL A 77 18.83 3.49 4.67
CA VAL A 77 17.82 3.74 3.63
C VAL A 77 18.08 5.10 3.01
N ARG A 78 17.96 5.19 1.69
CA ARG A 78 18.14 6.41 0.90
C ARG A 78 16.90 6.68 0.07
N GLU A 79 16.19 7.74 0.41
CA GLU A 79 15.08 8.28 -0.37
C GLU A 79 15.61 8.94 -1.65
N GLN A 80 14.99 8.65 -2.80
CA GLN A 80 15.34 9.23 -4.11
C GLN A 80 14.10 9.50 -4.96
N VAL A 81 14.07 10.63 -5.68
CA VAL A 81 13.14 10.81 -6.80
C VAL A 81 13.68 10.02 -8.00
N VAL A 82 12.96 8.98 -8.43
CA VAL A 82 13.38 8.11 -9.55
C VAL A 82 12.61 8.38 -10.85
N TRP A 83 11.44 9.00 -10.74
CA TRP A 83 10.61 9.47 -11.85
C TRP A 83 9.89 10.75 -11.40
N GLN A 84 9.61 11.67 -12.32
CA GLN A 84 8.95 12.94 -12.01
C GLN A 84 8.11 13.44 -13.19
N ARG A 85 6.99 14.10 -12.86
CA ARG A 85 6.16 14.96 -13.73
C ARG A 85 5.67 16.15 -12.89
N PRO A 86 5.15 17.24 -13.49
CA PRO A 86 4.90 18.50 -12.75
C PRO A 86 4.04 18.39 -11.48
N PHE A 87 3.14 17.40 -11.42
CA PHE A 87 2.22 17.17 -10.30
C PHE A 87 2.61 15.99 -9.38
N CYS A 88 3.66 15.22 -9.69
CA CYS A 88 4.04 14.05 -8.90
C CYS A 88 5.52 13.66 -9.06
N ASN A 89 6.17 13.42 -7.93
CA ASN A 89 7.40 12.64 -7.86
C ASN A 89 7.07 11.17 -7.58
N LEU A 90 7.90 10.25 -8.07
CA LEU A 90 7.93 8.86 -7.61
C LEU A 90 9.16 8.71 -6.73
N LEU A 91 8.94 8.49 -5.43
CA LEU A 91 10.02 8.27 -4.46
C LEU A 91 10.35 6.79 -4.38
N HIS A 92 11.63 6.44 -4.39
CA HIS A 92 12.18 5.10 -4.12
C HIS A 92 12.93 5.13 -2.79
N PHE A 93 12.69 4.12 -1.94
CA PHE A 93 13.42 3.94 -0.68
C PHE A 93 14.51 2.87 -0.87
N GLU A 94 15.64 3.29 -1.43
CA GLU A 94 16.75 2.38 -1.72
C GLU A 94 17.39 1.88 -0.42
N ARG A 95 17.49 0.56 -0.28
CA ARG A 95 18.10 -0.10 0.89
C ARG A 95 19.59 -0.35 0.61
N LEU A 96 20.46 0.35 1.34
CA LEU A 96 21.91 0.34 1.11
C LEU A 96 22.56 -0.89 1.76
N ILE A 97 22.46 -2.03 1.07
CA ILE A 97 23.12 -3.29 1.45
C ILE A 97 24.58 -3.23 0.98
N GLY A 98 25.53 -3.31 1.92
CA GLY A 98 26.95 -2.98 1.68
C GLY A 98 27.67 -3.83 0.61
N ASP A 99 28.60 -3.18 -0.10
CA ASP A 99 29.22 -3.61 -1.37
C ASP A 99 30.11 -4.88 -1.33
N GLY A 100 30.12 -5.64 -0.24
CA GLY A 100 31.02 -6.79 -0.05
C GLY A 100 30.78 -7.99 -0.97
N ALA A 101 29.67 -8.01 -1.74
CA ALA A 101 29.30 -9.14 -2.59
C ALA A 101 28.61 -8.73 -3.92
N SER A 102 29.12 -7.68 -4.58
CA SER A 102 28.77 -7.27 -5.96
C SER A 102 27.33 -6.77 -6.22
N ARG A 103 27.13 -6.13 -7.37
CA ARG A 103 25.82 -5.73 -7.91
C ARG A 103 24.86 -6.92 -8.22
N ALA A 104 25.27 -8.17 -7.95
CA ALA A 104 24.52 -9.38 -8.28
C ALA A 104 23.60 -9.92 -7.16
N ARG A 105 23.48 -9.22 -6.01
CA ARG A 105 22.45 -9.50 -5.00
C ARG A 105 21.67 -8.24 -4.59
N ARG A 106 21.05 -7.57 -5.58
CA ARG A 106 19.72 -7.01 -5.31
C ARG A 106 18.86 -8.18 -4.85
N ARG A 107 18.30 -8.10 -3.65
CA ARG A 107 17.38 -9.11 -3.13
C ARG A 107 16.20 -9.19 -4.11
N ASP A 108 15.76 -10.39 -4.46
CA ASP A 108 14.58 -10.61 -5.32
C ASP A 108 13.28 -10.36 -4.53
N ASP A 109 13.21 -9.19 -3.90
CA ASP A 109 12.04 -8.68 -3.21
C ASP A 109 11.11 -8.04 -4.28
N PRO A 110 9.78 -8.20 -4.18
CA PRO A 110 8.83 -7.62 -5.14
C PRO A 110 8.90 -6.09 -5.17
N LYS A 111 8.73 -5.49 -6.34
CA LYS A 111 8.56 -4.04 -6.49
C LYS A 111 7.13 -3.67 -6.10
N LEU A 112 6.98 -2.80 -5.10
CA LEU A 112 5.68 -2.34 -4.61
C LEU A 112 5.52 -0.84 -4.88
N LEU A 113 4.61 -0.50 -5.79
CA LEU A 113 4.13 0.86 -6.02
C LEU A 113 2.97 1.18 -5.08
N ILE A 114 3.23 2.02 -4.09
CA ILE A 114 2.22 2.59 -3.19
C ILE A 114 1.66 3.86 -3.85
N VAL A 115 0.38 3.88 -4.15
CA VAL A 115 -0.32 5.06 -4.66
C VAL A 115 -1.01 5.75 -3.50
N ALA A 116 -0.41 6.84 -3.06
CA ALA A 116 -0.86 7.66 -1.94
C ALA A 116 -2.08 8.53 -2.32
N PRO A 117 -3.03 8.74 -1.39
CA PRO A 117 -4.20 9.56 -1.66
C PRO A 117 -3.83 11.02 -1.89
N MET A 118 -4.46 11.65 -2.88
CA MET A 118 -4.41 13.09 -3.09
C MET A 118 -5.62 13.78 -2.41
N SER A 119 -6.00 13.32 -1.22
CA SER A 119 -7.11 13.85 -0.43
C SER A 119 -6.66 14.99 0.49
N GLY A 120 -5.92 15.96 -0.07
CA GLY A 120 -5.48 17.17 0.64
C GLY A 120 -4.22 17.05 1.49
N HIS A 121 -3.54 15.89 1.50
CA HIS A 121 -2.42 15.62 2.41
C HIS A 121 -1.23 15.02 1.67
N TYR A 122 -0.03 15.16 2.24
CA TYR A 122 1.20 14.61 1.68
C TYR A 122 1.31 13.08 1.85
N ALA A 123 2.08 12.43 0.97
CA ALA A 123 2.30 10.98 0.99
C ALA A 123 2.93 10.45 2.29
N THR A 124 3.47 11.33 3.13
CA THR A 124 4.07 10.99 4.43
C THR A 124 3.06 10.49 5.46
N LEU A 125 1.73 10.70 5.28
CA LEU A 125 0.70 9.96 6.05
C LEU A 125 0.87 8.44 5.95
N LEU A 126 1.47 7.96 4.87
CA LEU A 126 1.81 6.55 4.64
C LEU A 126 3.24 6.21 5.10
N ARG A 127 3.91 7.03 5.91
CA ARG A 127 5.25 6.75 6.47
C ARG A 127 5.28 5.39 7.17
N GLY A 128 4.29 5.12 8.03
CA GLY A 128 4.18 3.82 8.71
C GLY A 128 3.90 2.68 7.74
N THR A 129 3.15 2.92 6.66
CA THR A 129 2.91 1.95 5.59
C THR A 129 4.21 1.59 4.85
N VAL A 130 4.99 2.61 4.45
CA VAL A 130 6.31 2.44 3.82
C VAL A 130 7.25 1.69 4.75
N GLU A 131 7.41 2.14 6.00
CA GLU A 131 8.26 1.53 7.03
C GLU A 131 7.94 0.02 7.21
N THR A 132 6.66 -0.34 7.18
CA THR A 132 6.19 -1.72 7.37
C THR A 132 6.59 -2.66 6.24
N PHE A 133 6.54 -2.20 4.99
CA PHE A 133 6.87 -3.03 3.82
C PHE A 133 8.37 -3.02 3.47
N LEU A 134 9.10 -1.98 3.85
CA LEU A 134 10.52 -1.79 3.53
C LEU A 134 11.45 -2.99 3.88
N PRO A 135 11.24 -3.77 4.95
CA PRO A 135 11.97 -5.02 5.21
C PRO A 135 11.79 -6.15 4.19
N ARG A 136 10.74 -6.10 3.35
CA ARG A 136 10.26 -7.23 2.53
C ARG A 136 9.98 -6.93 1.06
N ALA A 137 9.89 -5.66 0.68
CA ALA A 137 9.62 -5.22 -0.70
C ALA A 137 10.55 -4.06 -1.10
N ASP A 138 10.69 -3.85 -2.41
CA ASP A 138 11.37 -2.68 -2.98
C ASP A 138 10.34 -1.57 -3.18
N ILE A 139 10.40 -0.52 -2.36
CA ILE A 139 9.28 0.41 -2.14
C ILE A 139 9.38 1.64 -3.02
N TYR A 140 8.31 1.88 -3.77
CA TYR A 140 8.07 3.10 -4.54
C TYR A 140 6.78 3.75 -4.05
N ILE A 141 6.72 5.07 -3.89
CA ILE A 141 5.50 5.79 -3.50
C ILE A 141 5.27 7.03 -4.34
N THR A 142 4.01 7.26 -4.76
CA THR A 142 3.60 8.51 -5.40
C THR A 142 3.61 9.64 -4.39
N ASP A 143 4.37 10.69 -4.68
CA ASP A 143 4.51 11.89 -3.87
C ASP A 143 3.98 13.10 -4.64
N TRP A 144 2.70 13.38 -4.44
CA TRP A 144 1.96 14.42 -5.15
C TRP A 144 2.43 15.82 -4.76
N ILE A 145 2.48 16.72 -5.74
CA ILE A 145 2.91 18.10 -5.57
C ILE A 145 1.70 18.98 -5.26
N ASP A 146 1.84 19.77 -4.21
CA ASP A 146 0.90 20.82 -3.80
C ASP A 146 0.59 21.77 -4.97
N ALA A 147 -0.66 21.85 -5.41
CA ALA A 147 -1.02 22.44 -6.70
C ALA A 147 -0.65 23.94 -6.79
N ARG A 148 -0.61 24.67 -5.67
CA ARG A 148 -0.12 26.07 -5.62
C ARG A 148 1.36 26.23 -5.95
N MET A 149 2.13 25.14 -5.91
CA MET A 149 3.55 25.12 -6.27
C MET A 149 3.78 24.73 -7.74
N VAL A 150 2.74 24.38 -8.49
CA VAL A 150 2.82 24.00 -9.90
C VAL A 150 2.41 25.17 -10.81
N PRO A 151 3.33 25.77 -11.59
CA PRO A 151 3.02 26.88 -12.49
C PRO A 151 1.90 26.55 -13.49
N ILE A 152 1.12 27.55 -13.90
CA ILE A 152 0.07 27.37 -14.93
C ILE A 152 0.66 26.91 -16.27
N SER A 153 1.92 27.27 -16.58
CA SER A 153 2.62 26.84 -17.79
C SER A 153 2.81 25.33 -17.91
N GLU A 154 2.73 24.59 -16.79
CA GLU A 154 2.82 23.12 -16.77
C GLU A 154 1.47 22.43 -17.11
N GLY A 155 0.41 23.19 -17.40
CA GLY A 155 -0.89 22.68 -17.82
C GLY A 155 -1.88 22.40 -16.68
N GLY A 156 -2.98 21.74 -17.01
CA GLY A 156 -3.97 21.26 -16.04
C GLY A 156 -3.53 19.96 -15.36
N PHE A 157 -4.32 19.51 -14.39
CA PHE A 157 -4.24 18.14 -13.86
C PHE A 157 -5.62 17.67 -13.46
N ASP A 158 -6.14 16.68 -14.18
CA ASP A 158 -7.45 16.09 -14.00
C ASP A 158 -7.38 14.61 -13.52
N LEU A 159 -8.53 13.91 -13.42
CA LEU A 159 -8.56 12.50 -13.01
C LEU A 159 -7.99 11.56 -14.09
N ASP A 160 -8.07 11.95 -15.36
CA ASP A 160 -7.48 11.19 -16.46
C ASP A 160 -5.96 11.36 -16.51
N ASP A 161 -5.44 12.55 -16.16
CA ASP A 161 -4.01 12.78 -15.92
C ASP A 161 -3.49 11.92 -14.77
N TYR A 162 -4.26 11.79 -13.68
CA TYR A 162 -3.93 10.88 -12.57
C TYR A 162 -3.78 9.43 -13.07
N ILE A 163 -4.72 8.96 -13.90
CA ILE A 163 -4.67 7.63 -14.52
C ILE A 163 -3.45 7.48 -15.44
N ASP A 164 -3.18 8.48 -16.30
CA ASP A 164 -2.02 8.49 -17.19
C ASP A 164 -0.68 8.50 -16.43
N TYR A 165 -0.64 9.12 -15.25
CA TYR A 165 0.52 9.11 -14.37
C TYR A 165 0.75 7.72 -13.75
N ILE A 166 -0.29 7.04 -13.26
CA ILE A 166 -0.18 5.65 -12.77
C ILE A 166 0.35 4.73 -13.87
N ILE A 167 -0.25 4.77 -15.07
CA ILE A 167 0.18 3.95 -16.22
C ILE A 167 1.66 4.24 -16.56
N SER A 168 2.04 5.52 -16.62
CA SER A 168 3.43 5.90 -16.89
C SER A 168 4.43 5.46 -15.81
N MET A 169 4.02 5.38 -14.55
CA MET A 169 4.86 4.87 -13.46
C MET A 169 4.97 3.34 -13.50
N LEU A 170 3.89 2.64 -13.83
CA LEU A 170 3.91 1.19 -14.06
C LEU A 170 4.81 0.81 -15.26
N HIS A 171 4.75 1.58 -16.36
CA HIS A 171 5.67 1.44 -17.49
C HIS A 171 7.13 1.68 -17.09
N PHE A 172 7.39 2.68 -16.25
CA PHE A 172 8.74 2.98 -15.75
C PHE A 172 9.30 1.87 -14.85
N LEU A 173 8.48 1.30 -13.97
CA LEU A 173 8.86 0.19 -13.08
C LEU A 173 8.96 -1.15 -13.82
N GLY A 174 8.18 -1.33 -14.88
CA GLY A 174 8.21 -2.52 -15.73
C GLY A 174 7.52 -3.76 -15.11
N PRO A 175 7.80 -4.97 -15.61
CA PRO A 175 7.12 -6.20 -15.20
C PRO A 175 7.49 -6.64 -13.77
N ASP A 176 6.71 -7.55 -13.18
CA ASP A 176 6.80 -7.95 -11.76
C ASP A 176 6.73 -6.73 -10.81
N THR A 177 5.80 -5.82 -11.12
CA THR A 177 5.41 -4.68 -10.27
C THR A 177 4.06 -4.98 -9.65
N HIS A 178 3.90 -4.66 -8.38
CA HIS A 178 2.68 -4.79 -7.60
C HIS A 178 2.20 -3.39 -7.23
N VAL A 179 0.91 -3.09 -7.38
CA VAL A 179 0.35 -1.79 -7.04
C VAL A 179 -0.57 -1.88 -5.82
N MET A 180 -0.47 -0.91 -4.92
CA MET A 180 -1.31 -0.79 -3.73
C MET A 180 -1.86 0.64 -3.63
N ALA A 181 -3.18 0.77 -3.72
CA ALA A 181 -3.90 2.04 -3.67
C ALA A 181 -4.56 2.22 -2.30
N VAL A 182 -4.36 3.38 -1.67
CA VAL A 182 -4.86 3.67 -0.31
C VAL A 182 -5.88 4.79 -0.34
N CYS A 183 -7.13 4.49 0.00
CA CYS A 183 -8.30 5.37 -0.06
C CYS A 183 -8.61 5.83 -1.50
N GLN A 184 -8.72 7.14 -1.74
CA GLN A 184 -9.10 7.81 -2.99
C GLN A 184 -8.49 7.23 -4.29
N PRO A 185 -7.19 6.85 -4.36
CA PRO A 185 -6.57 6.35 -5.59
C PRO A 185 -7.08 4.98 -6.03
N SER A 186 -7.88 4.29 -5.22
CA SER A 186 -8.39 2.97 -5.57
C SER A 186 -9.21 2.99 -6.87
N VAL A 187 -9.95 4.08 -7.13
CA VAL A 187 -10.69 4.30 -8.38
C VAL A 187 -9.75 4.47 -9.58
N PRO A 188 -8.84 5.47 -9.62
CA PRO A 188 -7.95 5.65 -10.78
C PRO A 188 -6.93 4.50 -10.94
N VAL A 189 -6.53 3.79 -9.89
CA VAL A 189 -5.68 2.58 -10.02
C VAL A 189 -6.46 1.42 -10.65
N LEU A 190 -7.70 1.18 -10.24
CA LEU A 190 -8.57 0.19 -10.89
C LEU A 190 -8.82 0.54 -12.38
N ALA A 191 -9.06 1.82 -12.69
CA ALA A 191 -9.20 2.31 -14.05
C ALA A 191 -7.91 2.14 -14.88
N ALA A 192 -6.74 2.50 -14.33
CA ALA A 192 -5.44 2.33 -14.98
C ALA A 192 -5.17 0.87 -15.33
N VAL A 193 -5.37 -0.06 -14.38
CA VAL A 193 -5.19 -1.50 -14.61
C VAL A 193 -6.17 -2.03 -15.66
N ALA A 194 -7.44 -1.61 -15.64
CA ALA A 194 -8.42 -1.97 -16.66
C ALA A 194 -7.98 -1.54 -18.08
N LEU A 195 -7.47 -0.31 -18.23
CA LEU A 195 -6.98 0.21 -19.50
C LEU A 195 -5.72 -0.52 -20.00
N MET A 196 -4.79 -0.86 -19.10
CA MET A 196 -3.58 -1.61 -19.43
C MET A 196 -3.92 -3.04 -19.87
N GLU A 197 -4.79 -3.73 -19.12
CA GLU A 197 -5.24 -5.08 -19.44
C GLU A 197 -6.05 -5.16 -20.73
N ALA A 198 -6.93 -4.18 -20.99
CA ALA A 198 -7.66 -4.06 -22.27
C ALA A 198 -6.72 -3.91 -23.48
N ARG A 199 -5.53 -3.31 -23.27
CA ARG A 199 -4.49 -3.14 -24.29
C ARG A 199 -3.53 -4.34 -24.38
N ASN A 200 -3.69 -5.36 -23.53
CA ASN A 200 -2.74 -6.46 -23.33
C ASN A 200 -1.32 -5.96 -22.98
N ASP A 201 -1.25 -4.90 -22.18
CA ASP A 201 -0.01 -4.20 -21.84
C ASP A 201 0.93 -5.12 -21.02
N PRO A 202 2.18 -5.37 -21.47
CA PRO A 202 3.12 -6.26 -20.78
C PRO A 202 3.62 -5.72 -19.44
N TYR A 203 3.34 -4.45 -19.13
CA TYR A 203 3.70 -3.79 -17.87
C TYR A 203 2.51 -3.66 -16.92
N SER A 204 1.37 -4.29 -17.23
CA SER A 204 0.25 -4.45 -16.29
C SER A 204 0.76 -5.09 -14.98
N PRO A 205 0.38 -4.59 -13.80
CA PRO A 205 0.94 -5.07 -12.54
C PRO A 205 0.50 -6.51 -12.26
N ALA A 206 1.36 -7.29 -11.60
CA ALA A 206 1.07 -8.68 -11.25
C ALA A 206 -0.08 -8.78 -10.23
N THR A 207 -0.14 -7.81 -9.31
CA THR A 207 -1.24 -7.65 -8.36
C THR A 207 -1.66 -6.20 -8.18
N MET A 208 -2.92 -6.00 -7.83
CA MET A 208 -3.51 -4.74 -7.41
C MET A 208 -4.21 -4.92 -6.07
N THR A 209 -3.77 -4.16 -5.06
CA THR A 209 -4.40 -4.11 -3.73
C THR A 209 -5.11 -2.77 -3.57
N LEU A 210 -6.41 -2.78 -3.27
CA LEU A 210 -7.24 -1.60 -3.05
C LEU A 210 -7.64 -1.54 -1.57
N MET A 211 -7.42 -0.42 -0.88
CA MET A 211 -7.57 -0.33 0.59
C MET A 211 -8.46 0.84 0.98
N GLY A 212 -9.62 0.59 1.60
CA GLY A 212 -10.56 1.64 2.02
C GLY A 212 -10.98 2.56 0.87
N GLY A 213 -11.13 2.03 -0.35
CA GLY A 213 -11.36 2.77 -1.58
C GLY A 213 -12.84 2.97 -1.95
N PRO A 214 -13.25 4.18 -2.37
CA PRO A 214 -14.65 4.49 -2.73
C PRO A 214 -15.01 3.95 -4.14
N ILE A 215 -14.94 2.64 -4.37
CA ILE A 215 -15.23 2.04 -5.69
C ILE A 215 -16.72 2.09 -6.02
N ASP A 216 -17.60 1.79 -5.06
CA ASP A 216 -19.05 2.03 -5.21
C ASP A 216 -19.64 2.71 -3.96
N THR A 217 -19.66 4.05 -3.98
CA THR A 217 -20.11 4.92 -2.88
C THR A 217 -21.62 4.85 -2.59
N ARG A 218 -22.38 4.06 -3.35
CA ARG A 218 -23.82 3.79 -3.10
C ARG A 218 -24.02 2.67 -2.07
N ILE A 219 -23.00 1.84 -1.84
CA ILE A 219 -23.03 0.76 -0.86
C ILE A 219 -22.68 1.35 0.50
N ASN A 220 -23.60 1.25 1.48
CA ASN A 220 -23.43 1.78 2.83
C ASN A 220 -22.88 3.22 2.82
N PRO A 221 -23.64 4.20 2.28
CA PRO A 221 -23.17 5.57 2.11
C PRO A 221 -22.80 6.21 3.47
N THR A 222 -21.74 7.00 3.44
CA THR A 222 -21.23 7.78 4.58
C THR A 222 -21.63 9.25 4.45
N ALA A 223 -21.44 10.04 5.50
CA ALA A 223 -21.75 11.47 5.50
C ALA A 223 -21.03 12.26 4.37
N VAL A 224 -19.88 11.76 3.91
CA VAL A 224 -19.14 12.32 2.76
C VAL A 224 -19.91 12.07 1.44
N ASN A 225 -20.53 10.90 1.30
CA ASN A 225 -21.32 10.55 0.11
C ASN A 225 -22.61 11.38 0.05
N ASP A 226 -23.33 11.51 1.18
CA ASP A 226 -24.56 12.30 1.28
C ASP A 226 -24.34 13.80 0.97
N LEU A 227 -23.21 14.36 1.42
CA LEU A 227 -22.84 15.75 1.12
C LEU A 227 -22.64 15.97 -0.38
N ALA A 228 -21.93 15.06 -1.06
CA ALA A 228 -21.67 15.17 -2.49
C ALA A 228 -22.97 15.13 -3.31
N GLN A 229 -23.86 14.19 -3.00
CA GLN A 229 -25.15 14.04 -3.68
C GLN A 229 -26.11 15.21 -3.42
N SER A 230 -26.18 15.71 -2.18
CA SER A 230 -27.13 16.77 -1.80
C SER A 230 -26.75 18.17 -2.30
N ARG A 231 -25.45 18.43 -2.57
CA ARG A 231 -24.96 19.74 -3.03
C ARG A 231 -24.84 19.86 -4.55
N GLY A 232 -24.50 18.77 -5.24
CA GLY A 232 -24.23 18.80 -6.68
C GLY A 232 -22.95 19.55 -7.06
N ILE A 233 -22.47 19.40 -8.29
CA ILE A 233 -21.13 19.86 -8.69
C ILE A 233 -20.98 21.39 -8.72
N ASP A 234 -21.99 22.12 -9.24
CA ASP A 234 -22.03 23.59 -9.27
C ASP A 234 -21.80 24.23 -7.90
N TRP A 235 -22.23 23.56 -6.81
CA TRP A 235 -22.03 24.07 -5.46
C TRP A 235 -20.55 24.01 -5.08
N PHE A 236 -19.87 22.88 -5.34
CA PHE A 236 -18.45 22.75 -5.05
C PHE A 236 -17.63 23.76 -5.85
N GLU A 237 -17.85 23.85 -7.17
CA GLU A 237 -17.18 24.81 -8.04
C GLU A 237 -17.26 26.25 -7.51
N ARG A 238 -18.44 26.69 -7.05
CA ARG A 238 -18.66 28.07 -6.59
C ARG A 238 -18.25 28.35 -5.14
N ASN A 239 -18.12 27.33 -4.29
CA ASN A 239 -17.91 27.53 -2.84
C ASN A 239 -16.51 27.13 -2.35
N VAL A 240 -15.82 26.20 -3.04
CA VAL A 240 -14.55 25.64 -2.55
C VAL A 240 -13.36 25.90 -3.46
N ILE A 241 -13.58 26.32 -4.71
CA ILE A 241 -12.50 26.66 -5.65
C ILE A 241 -12.05 28.12 -5.44
N MET A 242 -10.74 28.33 -5.40
CA MET A 242 -10.12 29.64 -5.27
C MET A 242 -8.84 29.72 -6.10
N GLN A 243 -8.51 30.93 -6.54
CA GLN A 243 -7.24 31.19 -7.23
C GLN A 243 -6.09 31.29 -6.24
N VAL A 244 -4.99 30.61 -6.56
CA VAL A 244 -3.72 30.66 -5.83
C VAL A 244 -3.18 32.10 -5.81
N PRO A 245 -2.86 32.67 -4.64
CA PRO A 245 -2.35 34.03 -4.52
C PRO A 245 -0.84 34.13 -4.80
N PHE A 246 -0.40 35.32 -5.21
CA PHE A 246 1.03 35.67 -5.25
C PHE A 246 1.60 35.64 -3.82
N PRO A 247 2.81 35.10 -3.57
CA PRO A 247 3.89 34.81 -4.52
C PRO A 247 4.04 33.32 -4.91
N HIS A 248 3.03 32.48 -4.72
CA HIS A 248 3.16 31.05 -5.03
C HIS A 248 3.36 30.81 -6.54
N ALA A 249 4.09 29.74 -6.89
CA ALA A 249 4.51 29.47 -8.28
C ALA A 249 3.31 29.20 -9.21
N GLY A 250 2.26 28.59 -8.69
CA GLY A 250 0.97 28.39 -9.35
C GLY A 250 0.04 29.60 -9.27
N PHE A 251 0.53 30.83 -9.08
CA PHE A 251 -0.29 32.05 -9.03
C PHE A 251 -1.35 32.09 -10.16
N MET A 252 -2.59 32.42 -9.79
CA MET A 252 -3.81 32.38 -10.63
C MET A 252 -4.35 30.97 -10.99
N ARG A 253 -3.70 29.86 -10.58
CA ARG A 253 -4.27 28.51 -10.76
C ARG A 253 -5.51 28.36 -9.89
N ASP A 254 -6.58 27.82 -10.45
CA ASP A 254 -7.76 27.41 -9.69
C ASP A 254 -7.47 26.12 -8.91
N VAL A 255 -7.68 26.16 -7.59
CA VAL A 255 -7.43 25.05 -6.68
C VAL A 255 -8.55 24.91 -5.67
N TYR A 256 -8.71 23.72 -5.08
CA TYR A 256 -9.37 23.55 -3.79
C TYR A 256 -8.30 23.68 -2.68
N PRO A 257 -8.25 24.79 -1.92
CA PRO A 257 -7.15 25.03 -0.99
C PRO A 257 -7.13 24.07 0.20
N GLY A 258 -5.95 23.66 0.66
CA GLY A 258 -5.79 22.74 1.79
C GLY A 258 -6.46 23.23 3.09
N PHE A 259 -6.43 24.54 3.34
CA PHE A 259 -7.10 25.11 4.52
C PHE A 259 -8.64 25.05 4.42
N LEU A 260 -9.22 25.06 3.22
CA LEU A 260 -10.65 24.78 3.01
C LEU A 260 -10.98 23.29 3.05
N GLN A 261 -9.99 22.40 2.99
CA GLN A 261 -10.20 20.97 3.21
C GLN A 261 -10.32 20.69 4.71
N LEU A 262 -9.39 21.22 5.52
CA LEU A 262 -9.49 21.19 6.99
C LEU A 262 -10.76 21.88 7.51
N SER A 263 -11.15 23.02 6.91
CA SER A 263 -12.36 23.76 7.29
C SER A 263 -13.62 23.42 6.50
N GLY A 264 -13.55 22.54 5.49
CA GLY A 264 -14.69 22.16 4.65
C GLY A 264 -15.72 21.36 5.45
N PHE A 265 -15.23 20.42 6.27
CA PHE A 265 -16.02 19.75 7.31
C PHE A 265 -16.60 20.73 8.34
N MET A 266 -15.95 21.89 8.56
CA MET A 266 -16.39 22.89 9.54
C MET A 266 -17.53 23.79 9.04
N SER A 267 -17.94 23.69 7.78
CA SER A 267 -19.19 24.31 7.28
C SER A 267 -20.45 23.56 7.76
N MET A 268 -20.28 22.37 8.34
CA MET A 268 -21.34 21.65 9.04
C MET A 268 -21.56 22.22 10.45
N ASN A 269 -22.51 23.17 10.56
CA ASN A 269 -22.94 23.85 11.78
C ASN A 269 -21.84 24.68 12.50
N MET A 270 -21.96 26.00 12.34
CA MET A 270 -21.11 27.05 12.91
C MET A 270 -21.05 27.09 14.46
N ASP A 271 -21.77 26.19 15.14
CA ASP A 271 -21.81 26.04 16.60
C ASP A 271 -20.93 24.89 17.15
N ARG A 272 -20.28 24.08 16.30
CA ARG A 272 -19.52 22.87 16.72
C ARG A 272 -18.03 22.84 16.35
N HIS A 273 -17.43 24.01 16.13
CA HIS A 273 -16.13 24.24 15.50
C HIS A 273 -14.87 23.52 16.04
N MET A 274 -14.88 22.90 17.21
CA MET A 274 -13.71 22.17 17.75
C MET A 274 -13.99 20.70 18.09
N ILE A 275 -15.25 20.31 18.21
CA ILE A 275 -15.64 18.96 18.65
C ILE A 275 -15.65 18.00 17.45
N ALA A 276 -16.23 18.42 16.33
CA ALA A 276 -16.30 17.60 15.11
C ALA A 276 -14.91 17.18 14.58
N HIS A 277 -13.93 18.08 14.58
CA HIS A 277 -12.56 17.77 14.14
C HIS A 277 -11.89 16.74 15.07
N ARG A 278 -12.10 16.85 16.39
CA ARG A 278 -11.55 15.90 17.37
C ARG A 278 -12.21 14.53 17.25
N ASP A 279 -13.53 14.49 17.10
CA ASP A 279 -14.29 13.24 17.04
C ASP A 279 -14.03 12.52 15.69
N PHE A 280 -13.93 13.24 14.57
CA PHE A 280 -13.46 12.72 13.27
C PHE A 280 -12.04 12.13 13.35
N PHE A 281 -11.11 12.88 13.95
CA PHE A 281 -9.76 12.38 14.19
C PHE A 281 -9.74 11.12 15.07
N GLN A 282 -10.59 11.07 16.09
CA GLN A 282 -10.72 9.91 16.98
C GLN A 282 -11.27 8.67 16.24
N HIS A 283 -12.20 8.85 15.29
CA HIS A 283 -12.69 7.76 14.43
C HIS A 283 -11.62 7.25 13.45
N LEU A 284 -10.82 8.14 12.84
CA LEU A 284 -9.70 7.74 11.98
C LEU A 284 -8.77 6.74 12.69
N VAL A 285 -8.29 7.09 13.88
CA VAL A 285 -7.34 6.26 14.66
C VAL A 285 -8.02 5.20 15.55
N GLU A 286 -9.34 5.01 15.44
CA GLU A 286 -10.06 4.13 16.37
C GLU A 286 -9.61 2.66 16.19
N GLY A 287 -9.18 2.04 17.29
CA GLY A 287 -8.76 0.64 17.31
C GLY A 287 -7.38 0.37 16.72
N ASP A 288 -6.62 1.40 16.34
CA ASP A 288 -5.29 1.25 15.72
C ASP A 288 -4.24 0.59 16.65
N GLY A 289 -4.43 0.69 17.96
CA GLY A 289 -3.57 0.12 19.01
C GLY A 289 -2.22 0.84 19.20
N ASP A 290 -2.05 2.04 18.65
CA ASP A 290 -0.83 2.85 18.82
C ASP A 290 -0.96 3.85 20.01
N SER A 291 0.13 4.56 20.34
CA SER A 291 0.22 5.41 21.54
C SER A 291 -0.25 6.84 21.29
N ALA A 292 -0.65 7.54 22.36
CA ALA A 292 -1.00 8.97 22.34
C ALA A 292 0.15 9.93 21.94
N GLU A 293 1.36 9.42 21.71
CA GLU A 293 2.47 10.16 21.11
C GLU A 293 2.47 10.02 19.59
N LYS A 294 2.33 8.79 19.08
CA LYS A 294 2.11 8.54 17.64
C LYS A 294 0.84 9.22 17.13
N HIS A 295 -0.22 9.28 17.93
CA HIS A 295 -1.42 10.04 17.59
C HIS A 295 -1.13 11.55 17.49
N ARG A 296 -0.19 12.10 18.28
CA ARG A 296 0.22 13.51 18.14
C ARG A 296 1.07 13.75 16.89
N GLU A 297 2.00 12.86 16.57
CA GLU A 297 2.77 12.92 15.32
C GLU A 297 1.85 12.83 14.10
N PHE A 298 0.89 11.88 14.11
CA PHE A 298 -0.15 11.77 13.09
C PHE A 298 -1.05 13.00 13.01
N TYR A 299 -1.39 13.64 14.13
CA TYR A 299 -2.17 14.88 14.14
C TYR A 299 -1.41 16.05 13.49
N ASP A 300 -0.13 16.24 13.85
CA ASP A 300 0.72 17.28 13.25
C ASP A 300 0.96 17.02 11.74
N GLU A 301 0.96 15.76 11.31
CA GLU A 301 1.02 15.36 9.90
C GLU A 301 -0.31 15.50 9.15
N TYR A 302 -1.44 15.23 9.82
CA TYR A 302 -2.78 15.46 9.28
C TYR A 302 -3.06 16.95 9.07
N LEU A 303 -2.49 17.83 9.90
CA LEU A 303 -2.57 19.28 9.67
C LEU A 303 -1.67 19.77 8.51
N ALA A 304 -0.76 18.94 7.98
CA ALA A 304 0.10 19.28 6.84
C ALA A 304 -0.65 19.08 5.51
N VAL A 305 -1.45 20.09 5.15
CA VAL A 305 -2.32 20.05 3.97
C VAL A 305 -1.81 20.79 2.74
N MET A 306 -2.18 20.27 1.58
CA MET A 306 -1.84 20.75 0.25
C MET A 306 -3.09 21.14 -0.56
N ASP A 307 -2.90 22.06 -1.50
CA ASP A 307 -3.94 22.48 -2.42
C ASP A 307 -4.10 21.45 -3.55
N LEU A 308 -5.35 21.18 -3.95
CA LEU A 308 -5.67 20.27 -5.06
C LEU A 308 -6.00 21.06 -6.33
N ALA A 309 -5.57 20.59 -7.50
CA ALA A 309 -6.03 21.14 -8.77
C ALA A 309 -7.56 21.07 -8.86
N ALA A 310 -8.20 22.17 -9.27
CA ALA A 310 -9.66 22.26 -9.31
C ALA A 310 -10.26 21.22 -10.29
N GLU A 311 -9.59 20.98 -11.41
CA GLU A 311 -9.99 20.04 -12.45
C GLU A 311 -10.07 18.61 -11.90
N PHE A 312 -8.98 18.12 -11.28
CA PHE A 312 -8.92 16.82 -10.62
C PHE A 312 -9.98 16.68 -9.50
N TYR A 313 -10.11 17.68 -8.63
CA TYR A 313 -11.07 17.63 -7.53
C TYR A 313 -12.52 17.55 -8.03
N LEU A 314 -12.92 18.47 -8.93
CA LEU A 314 -14.28 18.53 -9.45
C LEU A 314 -14.63 17.30 -10.29
N GLN A 315 -13.70 16.83 -11.14
CA GLN A 315 -13.91 15.59 -11.89
C GLN A 315 -14.05 14.39 -10.94
N THR A 316 -13.22 14.29 -9.89
CA THR A 316 -13.31 13.20 -8.91
C THR A 316 -14.66 13.21 -8.17
N VAL A 317 -15.09 14.37 -7.64
CA VAL A 317 -16.39 14.51 -6.96
C VAL A 317 -17.54 14.10 -7.90
N LYS A 318 -17.54 14.64 -9.12
CA LYS A 318 -18.56 14.35 -10.13
C LYS A 318 -18.58 12.86 -10.50
N THR A 319 -17.46 12.32 -10.97
CA THR A 319 -17.37 10.97 -11.54
C THR A 319 -17.56 9.87 -10.49
N VAL A 320 -17.04 10.05 -9.27
CA VAL A 320 -17.01 8.99 -8.23
C VAL A 320 -18.19 9.06 -7.27
N PHE A 321 -18.56 10.27 -6.83
CA PHE A 321 -19.52 10.46 -5.73
C PHE A 321 -20.92 10.90 -6.17
N ILE A 322 -21.06 11.48 -7.36
CA ILE A 322 -22.35 11.95 -7.90
C ILE A 322 -22.86 11.03 -9.02
N GLU A 323 -22.02 10.76 -10.03
CA GLU A 323 -22.40 9.96 -11.21
C GLU A 323 -22.18 8.46 -11.02
N HIS A 324 -21.37 8.07 -10.02
CA HIS A 324 -20.98 6.68 -9.74
C HIS A 324 -20.48 5.95 -11.01
N ALA A 325 -19.71 6.65 -11.84
CA ALA A 325 -19.51 6.26 -13.22
C ALA A 325 -18.78 4.92 -13.38
N LEU A 326 -17.82 4.60 -12.50
CA LEU A 326 -17.07 3.34 -12.57
C LEU A 326 -17.94 2.11 -12.27
N PRO A 327 -18.67 2.02 -11.13
CA PRO A 327 -19.54 0.88 -10.85
C PRO A 327 -20.80 0.83 -11.74
N GLU A 328 -21.17 1.94 -12.39
CA GLU A 328 -22.22 1.98 -13.41
C GLU A 328 -21.73 1.57 -14.83
N GLY A 329 -20.43 1.32 -15.03
CA GLY A 329 -19.86 1.00 -16.35
C GLY A 329 -19.90 2.16 -17.35
N LYS A 330 -19.92 3.40 -16.84
CA LYS A 330 -20.02 4.66 -17.60
C LYS A 330 -18.75 5.52 -17.53
N MET A 331 -17.75 5.13 -16.72
CA MET A 331 -16.52 5.90 -16.59
C MET A 331 -15.73 5.87 -17.89
N MET A 332 -15.32 7.07 -18.33
CA MET A 332 -14.46 7.27 -19.48
C MET A 332 -13.06 7.65 -18.99
N HIS A 333 -12.04 7.26 -19.75
CA HIS A 333 -10.70 7.83 -19.70
C HIS A 333 -10.46 8.54 -21.03
N ARG A 334 -10.33 9.87 -21.01
CA ARG A 334 -10.32 10.73 -22.20
C ARG A 334 -11.55 10.45 -23.07
N SER A 335 -11.38 9.78 -24.22
CA SER A 335 -12.45 9.39 -25.14
C SER A 335 -12.79 7.89 -25.15
N GLY A 336 -12.09 7.06 -24.36
CA GLY A 336 -12.29 5.62 -24.30
C GLY A 336 -13.04 5.18 -23.03
N PRO A 337 -13.94 4.17 -23.09
CA PRO A 337 -14.57 3.62 -21.90
C PRO A 337 -13.58 2.80 -21.07
N ILE A 338 -13.74 2.82 -19.74
CA ILE A 338 -13.04 1.93 -18.82
C ILE A 338 -13.88 0.65 -18.63
N ASP A 339 -13.33 -0.50 -19.03
CA ASP A 339 -13.97 -1.81 -18.84
C ASP A 339 -13.19 -2.66 -17.82
N CYS A 340 -13.72 -2.80 -16.60
CA CYS A 340 -13.13 -3.66 -15.57
C CYS A 340 -13.21 -5.17 -15.90
N HIS A 341 -14.10 -5.62 -16.80
CA HIS A 341 -14.10 -7.01 -17.27
C HIS A 341 -12.85 -7.33 -18.13
N ALA A 342 -12.16 -6.32 -18.65
CA ALA A 342 -10.91 -6.52 -19.39
C ALA A 342 -9.76 -7.06 -18.52
N ILE A 343 -9.81 -6.91 -17.19
CA ILE A 343 -8.81 -7.38 -16.24
C ILE A 343 -8.87 -8.91 -16.13
N ARG A 344 -7.77 -9.61 -16.44
CA ARG A 344 -7.64 -11.08 -16.48
C ARG A 344 -6.35 -11.60 -15.84
N ASN A 345 -5.29 -10.78 -15.79
CA ASN A 345 -3.94 -11.13 -15.40
C ASN A 345 -3.48 -10.47 -14.09
N THR A 346 -3.97 -9.28 -13.76
CA THR A 346 -3.66 -8.62 -12.49
C THR A 346 -4.54 -9.20 -11.39
N ALA A 347 -3.97 -9.90 -10.41
CA ALA A 347 -4.77 -10.40 -9.28
C ALA A 347 -5.26 -9.25 -8.40
N LEU A 348 -6.49 -9.35 -7.87
CA LEU A 348 -7.14 -8.30 -7.07
C LEU A 348 -7.21 -8.68 -5.60
N MET A 349 -6.70 -7.80 -4.72
CA MET A 349 -6.99 -7.81 -3.29
C MET A 349 -7.74 -6.54 -2.90
N THR A 350 -8.76 -6.66 -2.04
CA THR A 350 -9.44 -5.51 -1.42
C THR A 350 -9.34 -5.60 0.10
N VAL A 351 -9.03 -4.50 0.78
CA VAL A 351 -9.00 -4.41 2.24
C VAL A 351 -9.97 -3.34 2.73
N GLU A 352 -10.78 -3.67 3.72
CA GLU A 352 -11.75 -2.76 4.37
C GLU A 352 -11.62 -2.84 5.90
N GLY A 353 -12.04 -1.80 6.61
CA GLY A 353 -12.14 -1.78 8.07
C GLY A 353 -13.59 -1.97 8.52
N GLU A 354 -13.83 -2.79 9.56
CA GLU A 354 -15.16 -3.01 10.12
C GLU A 354 -15.81 -1.71 10.67
N LYS A 355 -15.00 -0.76 11.12
CA LYS A 355 -15.43 0.55 11.64
C LYS A 355 -15.07 1.71 10.70
N ASP A 356 -14.81 1.45 9.43
CA ASP A 356 -14.52 2.52 8.46
C ASP A 356 -15.79 3.36 8.21
N ASP A 357 -15.76 4.60 8.69
CA ASP A 357 -16.82 5.61 8.59
C ASP A 357 -16.57 6.61 7.44
N ILE A 358 -15.43 6.50 6.75
CA ILE A 358 -15.04 7.33 5.60
C ILE A 358 -15.47 6.63 4.31
N THR A 359 -15.02 5.39 4.15
CA THR A 359 -15.37 4.49 3.05
C THR A 359 -16.18 3.34 3.64
N GLY A 360 -17.49 3.37 3.42
CA GLY A 360 -18.39 2.38 4.00
C GLY A 360 -18.03 0.93 3.62
N ARG A 361 -18.31 -0.01 4.52
CA ARG A 361 -18.10 -1.44 4.29
C ARG A 361 -18.75 -1.88 2.98
N GLY A 362 -18.03 -2.65 2.16
CA GLY A 362 -18.47 -3.09 0.85
C GLY A 362 -18.15 -2.12 -0.31
N GLN A 363 -17.85 -0.84 -0.06
CA GLN A 363 -17.54 0.12 -1.13
C GLN A 363 -16.26 -0.23 -1.89
N THR A 364 -15.23 -0.75 -1.22
CA THR A 364 -13.97 -1.22 -1.86
C THR A 364 -14.18 -2.60 -2.47
N LYS A 365 -14.90 -3.47 -1.75
CA LYS A 365 -15.25 -4.84 -2.16
C LYS A 365 -16.01 -4.89 -3.49
N ALA A 366 -16.76 -3.83 -3.84
CA ALA A 366 -17.45 -3.68 -5.11
C ALA A 366 -16.55 -3.97 -6.33
N ALA A 367 -15.24 -3.68 -6.25
CA ALA A 367 -14.27 -3.99 -7.31
C ALA A 367 -14.30 -5.47 -7.76
N HIS A 368 -14.60 -6.41 -6.86
CA HIS A 368 -14.70 -7.84 -7.19
C HIS A 368 -15.84 -8.17 -8.15
N ALA A 369 -16.94 -7.42 -8.07
CA ALA A 369 -18.10 -7.55 -8.95
C ALA A 369 -17.86 -6.86 -10.30
N LEU A 370 -17.01 -5.83 -10.37
CA LEU A 370 -16.64 -5.15 -11.61
C LEU A 370 -15.59 -5.96 -12.41
N CYS A 371 -14.63 -6.57 -11.72
CA CYS A 371 -13.52 -7.32 -12.35
C CYS A 371 -13.94 -8.75 -12.77
N THR A 372 -15.03 -8.92 -13.53
CA THR A 372 -15.58 -10.24 -13.88
C THR A 372 -14.67 -11.10 -14.77
N GLY A 373 -13.68 -10.50 -15.45
CA GLY A 373 -12.67 -11.24 -16.21
C GLY A 373 -11.65 -12.04 -15.38
N LEU A 374 -11.54 -11.75 -14.07
CA LEU A 374 -10.71 -12.50 -13.12
C LEU A 374 -11.48 -13.69 -12.51
N SER A 375 -10.83 -14.86 -12.46
CA SER A 375 -11.34 -16.02 -11.72
C SER A 375 -11.36 -15.75 -10.21
N ALA A 376 -12.18 -16.52 -9.48
CA ALA A 376 -12.34 -16.38 -8.03
C ALA A 376 -11.03 -16.60 -7.24
N GLU A 377 -10.15 -17.48 -7.71
CA GLU A 377 -8.84 -17.76 -7.11
C GLU A 377 -7.88 -16.54 -7.16
N ARG A 378 -8.10 -15.62 -8.10
CA ARG A 378 -7.32 -14.39 -8.28
C ARG A 378 -7.91 -13.19 -7.55
N LYS A 379 -8.91 -13.42 -6.70
CA LYS A 379 -9.69 -12.41 -5.98
C LYS A 379 -9.64 -12.69 -4.48
N VAL A 380 -9.05 -11.77 -3.72
CA VAL A 380 -9.00 -11.83 -2.26
C VAL A 380 -9.72 -10.61 -1.67
N HIS A 381 -10.56 -10.83 -0.67
CA HIS A 381 -11.14 -9.76 0.12
C HIS A 381 -10.85 -10.01 1.60
N TYR A 382 -10.37 -8.99 2.29
CA TYR A 382 -10.14 -9.02 3.71
C TYR A 382 -10.83 -7.82 4.38
N GLU A 383 -11.63 -8.09 5.39
CA GLU A 383 -12.22 -7.08 6.26
C GLU A 383 -11.53 -7.21 7.62
N GLN A 384 -10.84 -6.16 8.07
CA GLN A 384 -10.16 -6.14 9.35
C GLN A 384 -11.17 -5.79 10.47
N PRO A 385 -11.37 -6.67 11.47
CA PRO A 385 -12.25 -6.37 12.59
C PRO A 385 -11.76 -5.19 13.42
N SER A 386 -12.71 -4.40 13.91
CA SER A 386 -12.55 -3.34 14.92
C SER A 386 -11.60 -2.17 14.61
N VAL A 387 -11.18 -1.98 13.35
CA VAL A 387 -10.40 -0.80 12.92
C VAL A 387 -11.25 0.21 12.15
N GLY A 388 -11.00 1.50 12.42
CA GLY A 388 -11.44 2.61 11.57
C GLY A 388 -10.58 2.77 10.31
N HIS A 389 -10.85 3.81 9.52
CA HIS A 389 -10.26 4.02 8.19
C HIS A 389 -8.72 3.99 8.16
N TYR A 390 -8.05 4.70 9.08
CA TYR A 390 -6.58 4.76 9.11
C TYR A 390 -5.96 3.42 9.53
N GLY A 391 -6.63 2.68 10.41
CA GLY A 391 -6.22 1.36 10.87
C GLY A 391 -6.20 0.28 9.78
N VAL A 392 -6.77 0.57 8.60
CA VAL A 392 -6.71 -0.29 7.40
C VAL A 392 -5.32 -0.28 6.75
N PHE A 393 -4.58 0.83 6.83
CA PHE A 393 -3.30 1.03 6.11
C PHE A 393 -2.14 1.52 6.97
N ASN A 394 -2.38 1.85 8.24
CA ASN A 394 -1.36 2.21 9.22
C ASN A 394 -1.80 1.75 10.64
N GLY A 395 -1.00 1.99 11.67
CA GLY A 395 -1.28 1.52 13.04
C GLY A 395 -0.78 0.11 13.34
N SER A 396 -0.96 -0.36 14.58
CA SER A 396 -0.45 -1.66 15.02
C SER A 396 -1.13 -2.84 14.32
N ARG A 397 -2.45 -2.77 14.14
CA ARG A 397 -3.26 -3.79 13.47
C ARG A 397 -2.85 -3.99 12.01
N PHE A 398 -2.64 -2.90 11.28
CA PHE A 398 -2.10 -2.97 9.93
C PHE A 398 -0.76 -3.72 9.90
N ARG A 399 0.17 -3.37 10.80
CA ARG A 399 1.50 -4.00 10.88
C ARG A 399 1.46 -5.49 11.21
N SER A 400 0.57 -5.91 12.11
CA SER A 400 0.49 -7.30 12.60
C SER A 400 -0.40 -8.22 11.77
N GLU A 401 -1.43 -7.70 11.11
CA GLU A 401 -2.49 -8.52 10.49
C GLU A 401 -2.69 -8.23 8.99
N ILE A 402 -2.73 -6.96 8.56
CA ILE A 402 -3.05 -6.60 7.17
C ILE A 402 -1.81 -6.69 6.27
N ALA A 403 -0.70 -6.04 6.64
CA ALA A 403 0.51 -5.98 5.84
C ALA A 403 1.14 -7.36 5.56
N PRO A 404 1.15 -8.33 6.51
CA PRO A 404 1.57 -9.70 6.20
C PRO A 404 0.70 -10.35 5.12
N ARG A 405 -0.63 -10.20 5.17
CA ARG A 405 -1.55 -10.75 4.16
C ARG A 405 -1.34 -10.13 2.79
N ILE A 406 -1.07 -8.83 2.73
CA ILE A 406 -0.74 -8.13 1.47
C ILE A 406 0.58 -8.69 0.90
N MET A 407 1.62 -8.89 1.74
CA MET A 407 2.87 -9.52 1.29
C MET A 407 2.67 -10.96 0.82
N ASP A 408 1.89 -11.77 1.54
CA ASP A 408 1.61 -13.15 1.15
C ASP A 408 0.87 -13.19 -0.20
N PHE A 409 -0.15 -12.34 -0.37
CA PHE A 409 -0.88 -12.18 -1.64
C PHE A 409 0.03 -11.75 -2.81
N ILE A 410 0.92 -10.78 -2.58
CA ILE A 410 1.94 -10.34 -3.53
C ILE A 410 2.84 -11.53 -3.92
N LEU A 411 3.42 -12.23 -2.93
CA LEU A 411 4.37 -13.32 -3.12
C LEU A 411 3.74 -14.54 -3.82
N SER A 412 2.48 -14.86 -3.52
CA SER A 412 1.72 -15.92 -4.20
C SER A 412 1.39 -15.62 -5.67
N ASN A 413 1.43 -14.35 -6.08
CA ASN A 413 1.10 -13.91 -7.44
C ASN A 413 2.30 -13.31 -8.20
N ARG A 414 3.53 -13.44 -7.69
CA ARG A 414 4.75 -12.98 -8.38
C ARG A 414 5.00 -13.75 -9.67
N TYR A 415 5.51 -13.05 -10.68
CA TYR A 415 5.85 -13.63 -11.97
C TYR A 415 7.27 -14.22 -11.94
N ARG A 416 7.38 -15.53 -11.65
CA ARG A 416 8.67 -16.25 -11.58
C ARG A 416 9.23 -16.68 -12.94
N GLY A 417 9.49 -15.74 -13.84
CA GLY A 417 10.55 -15.80 -14.88
C GLY A 417 10.59 -16.93 -15.94
N THR A 418 9.85 -18.03 -15.83
CA THR A 418 9.94 -19.19 -16.74
C THR A 418 8.88 -19.22 -17.85
N GLU A 419 7.82 -18.42 -17.76
CA GLU A 419 6.76 -18.33 -18.76
C GLU A 419 6.84 -17.05 -19.59
N VAL A 420 7.94 -16.84 -20.32
CA VAL A 420 8.02 -15.79 -21.34
C VAL A 420 6.84 -15.97 -22.30
N ARG A 421 5.85 -15.08 -22.20
CA ARG A 421 4.62 -15.13 -22.99
C ARG A 421 4.96 -15.08 -24.48
N SER A 422 4.85 -16.24 -25.14
CA SER A 422 4.93 -16.34 -26.60
C SER A 422 3.66 -15.76 -27.22
N PHE A 423 3.67 -14.45 -27.45
CA PHE A 423 2.62 -13.81 -28.24
C PHE A 423 2.57 -14.42 -29.64
N PRO A 424 1.38 -14.76 -30.18
CA PRO A 424 1.25 -15.18 -31.56
C PRO A 424 1.65 -14.02 -32.49
N GLY A 425 2.88 -14.09 -33.01
CA GLY A 425 3.41 -13.09 -33.94
C GLY A 425 2.58 -13.06 -35.21
N ASN A 426 1.91 -11.93 -35.46
CA ASN A 426 1.16 -11.70 -36.68
C ASN A 426 2.10 -11.80 -37.90
N GLY A 427 1.67 -12.46 -38.96
CA GLY A 427 2.56 -12.84 -40.06
C GLY A 427 3.17 -11.66 -40.82
N ALA A 428 4.50 -11.54 -40.79
CA ALA A 428 5.29 -10.71 -41.69
C ALA A 428 6.45 -11.52 -42.29
N ALA A 429 6.78 -11.26 -43.55
CA ALA A 429 7.56 -12.18 -44.38
C ALA A 429 9.05 -12.30 -44.02
N LYS A 430 9.62 -13.49 -44.22
CA LYS A 430 11.06 -13.74 -44.21
C LYS A 430 11.75 -13.11 -45.44
N PRO A 431 12.99 -12.64 -45.29
CA PRO A 431 14.03 -12.81 -46.29
C PRO A 431 15.07 -13.86 -45.85
N ASN A 432 15.59 -14.63 -46.80
CA ASN A 432 16.63 -15.64 -46.58
C ASN A 432 18.01 -15.01 -46.35
N GLY A 433 18.81 -15.62 -45.48
CA GLY A 433 20.23 -15.31 -45.32
C GLY A 433 20.98 -16.48 -44.66
N ARG A 434 21.52 -17.41 -45.46
CA ARG A 434 22.43 -18.46 -44.99
C ARG A 434 23.86 -17.92 -44.91
N VAL A 435 24.55 -18.10 -43.78
CA VAL A 435 26.00 -18.32 -43.74
C VAL A 435 26.28 -19.38 -42.68
N ASN A 436 27.02 -20.43 -43.05
CA ASN A 436 27.58 -21.42 -42.12
C ASN A 436 29.03 -21.04 -41.79
N GLY A 437 29.47 -21.28 -40.56
CA GLY A 437 30.87 -21.21 -40.11
C GLY A 437 30.96 -21.72 -38.68
N ALA A 438 31.84 -22.68 -38.40
CA ALA A 438 31.76 -23.54 -37.22
C ALA A 438 32.89 -23.35 -36.20
N MET A 439 32.62 -23.77 -34.95
CA MET A 439 33.56 -24.29 -33.92
C MET A 439 34.62 -23.32 -33.36
N ASP A 440 35.05 -23.40 -32.08
CA ASP A 440 34.97 -24.51 -31.12
C ASP A 440 34.85 -24.09 -29.63
N SER A 441 34.54 -25.07 -28.76
CA SER A 441 34.66 -25.18 -27.27
C SER A 441 35.13 -23.95 -26.44
N VAL A 442 34.53 -23.61 -25.29
CA VAL A 442 34.36 -24.40 -24.02
C VAL A 442 32.94 -24.12 -23.40
N GLU A 443 32.42 -24.65 -22.28
CA GLU A 443 32.94 -25.45 -21.14
C GLU A 443 31.91 -26.49 -20.60
N GLN A 444 31.80 -26.72 -19.28
CA GLN A 444 30.99 -27.78 -18.62
C GLN A 444 30.08 -27.27 -17.48
N ALA A 445 29.14 -28.16 -17.07
CA ALA A 445 28.53 -28.27 -15.72
C ALA A 445 27.43 -27.25 -15.31
N SER A 446 26.54 -27.51 -14.34
CA SER A 446 25.85 -28.75 -13.88
C SER A 446 24.83 -28.42 -12.78
N LEU A 447 23.74 -29.18 -12.66
CA LEU A 447 22.96 -29.49 -11.43
C LEU A 447 22.41 -28.33 -10.54
N GLN A 448 21.08 -28.25 -10.46
CA GLN A 448 20.35 -27.57 -9.38
C GLN A 448 20.28 -28.46 -8.12
N PRO A 449 20.22 -27.91 -6.89
CA PRO A 449 19.81 -28.66 -5.71
C PRO A 449 18.29 -28.83 -5.69
N SER A 450 17.81 -30.06 -5.86
CA SER A 450 16.41 -30.43 -5.66
C SER A 450 16.02 -30.42 -4.18
N ASP A 451 14.80 -29.99 -3.84
CA ASP A 451 14.23 -30.15 -2.50
C ASP A 451 14.27 -31.64 -2.10
N PRO A 452 15.00 -32.03 -1.03
CA PRO A 452 15.13 -33.45 -0.66
C PRO A 452 13.78 -34.10 -0.31
N LEU A 453 12.78 -33.33 0.11
CA LEU A 453 11.46 -33.84 0.47
C LEU A 453 10.53 -34.07 -0.74
N SER A 454 10.81 -33.45 -1.90
CA SER A 454 9.90 -33.50 -3.06
C SER A 454 9.71 -34.90 -3.65
N ALA A 455 10.60 -35.84 -3.34
CA ALA A 455 10.49 -37.24 -3.77
C ALA A 455 9.57 -38.11 -2.89
N ILE A 456 9.21 -37.65 -1.69
CA ILE A 456 8.45 -38.44 -0.70
C ILE A 456 7.09 -37.79 -0.37
N LEU A 457 6.97 -36.45 -0.40
CA LEU A 457 5.70 -35.78 -0.12
C LEU A 457 4.70 -35.96 -1.28
N LEU A 458 3.49 -36.40 -0.96
CA LEU A 458 2.40 -36.60 -1.92
C LEU A 458 1.39 -35.46 -1.82
N ALA A 459 0.80 -35.05 -2.95
CA ALA A 459 -0.28 -34.05 -2.96
C ALA A 459 -1.63 -34.60 -2.46
N ARG A 460 -1.76 -35.92 -2.31
CA ARG A 460 -2.95 -36.67 -1.87
C ARG A 460 -2.57 -38.13 -1.60
N PRO A 461 -3.26 -38.86 -0.71
CA PRO A 461 -2.93 -40.25 -0.39
C PRO A 461 -3.06 -41.15 -1.63
N GLN A 462 -2.09 -42.06 -1.80
CA GLN A 462 -2.17 -43.13 -2.79
C GLN A 462 -3.00 -44.28 -2.21
N GLY A 463 -4.32 -44.26 -2.41
CA GLY A 463 -5.25 -45.22 -1.80
C GLY A 463 -5.80 -44.73 -0.46
N VAL A 464 -6.16 -45.66 0.43
CA VAL A 464 -6.60 -45.33 1.80
C VAL A 464 -5.37 -44.96 2.62
N ALA A 465 -5.38 -43.80 3.27
CA ALA A 465 -4.26 -43.35 4.12
C ALA A 465 -4.09 -44.27 5.34
N ASP A 466 -2.85 -44.48 5.75
CA ASP A 466 -2.51 -45.24 6.95
C ASP A 466 -2.91 -44.50 8.23
N ASP A 467 -3.21 -45.27 9.28
CA ASP A 467 -3.42 -44.76 10.63
C ASP A 467 -2.09 -44.44 11.30
N LEU A 468 -1.51 -43.29 10.98
CA LEU A 468 -0.17 -42.87 11.44
C LEU A 468 -0.07 -42.79 12.98
N LYS A 469 -1.20 -42.68 13.70
CA LYS A 469 -1.26 -42.76 15.18
C LYS A 469 -0.77 -44.10 15.74
N LYS A 470 -0.60 -45.14 14.92
CA LYS A 470 0.04 -46.41 15.31
C LYS A 470 1.54 -46.25 15.59
N ILE A 471 2.20 -45.18 15.13
CA ILE A 471 3.57 -44.84 15.50
C ILE A 471 3.56 -44.14 16.87
N SER A 472 4.31 -44.68 17.82
CA SER A 472 4.43 -44.10 19.16
C SER A 472 5.00 -42.68 19.10
N GLY A 473 4.28 -41.73 19.69
CA GLY A 473 4.58 -40.29 19.64
C GLY A 473 3.78 -39.50 18.59
N VAL A 474 3.08 -40.17 17.66
CA VAL A 474 2.12 -39.54 16.72
C VAL A 474 0.72 -39.52 17.35
N GLY A 475 0.30 -38.34 17.82
CA GLY A 475 -1.09 -38.10 18.24
C GLY A 475 -1.99 -37.65 17.08
N PRO A 476 -3.33 -37.61 17.25
CA PRO A 476 -4.26 -37.22 16.18
C PRO A 476 -3.94 -35.86 15.53
N LYS A 477 -3.55 -34.87 16.35
CA LYS A 477 -3.13 -33.54 15.85
C LYS A 477 -1.85 -33.61 15.00
N LEU A 478 -0.95 -34.54 15.30
CA LEU A 478 0.33 -34.69 14.61
C LEU A 478 0.16 -35.47 13.30
N GLU A 479 -0.72 -36.47 13.30
CA GLU A 479 -1.21 -37.13 12.08
C GLU A 479 -1.87 -36.13 11.12
N THR A 480 -2.71 -35.20 11.62
CA THR A 480 -3.28 -34.14 10.77
C THR A 480 -2.18 -33.29 10.11
N VAL A 481 -1.18 -32.86 10.87
CA VAL A 481 -0.04 -32.07 10.35
C VAL A 481 0.82 -32.85 9.35
N LEU A 482 1.03 -34.16 9.57
CA LEU A 482 1.73 -35.03 8.61
C LEU A 482 0.95 -35.20 7.30
N ASN A 483 -0.36 -35.42 7.39
CA ASN A 483 -1.25 -35.51 6.23
C ASN A 483 -1.28 -34.18 5.45
N GLU A 484 -1.38 -33.04 6.13
CA GLU A 484 -1.28 -31.70 5.51
C GLU A 484 0.08 -31.44 4.86
N ALA A 485 1.16 -32.01 5.41
CA ALA A 485 2.49 -31.98 4.81
C ALA A 485 2.67 -32.94 3.61
N GLY A 486 1.71 -33.83 3.35
CA GLY A 486 1.75 -34.81 2.26
C GLY A 486 2.27 -36.20 2.64
N ILE A 487 2.36 -36.52 3.92
CA ILE A 487 2.73 -37.84 4.45
C ILE A 487 1.45 -38.53 4.96
N PHE A 488 1.03 -39.55 4.23
CA PHE A 488 -0.22 -40.29 4.48
C PHE A 488 0.03 -41.77 4.82
N HIS A 489 1.22 -42.30 4.54
CA HIS A 489 1.52 -43.73 4.55
C HIS A 489 2.76 -44.08 5.36
N PHE A 490 2.79 -45.25 5.98
CA PHE A 490 3.95 -45.73 6.75
C PHE A 490 5.20 -45.85 5.88
N TRP A 491 5.08 -46.29 4.64
CA TRP A 491 6.23 -46.44 3.73
C TRP A 491 6.94 -45.11 3.46
N GLN A 492 6.21 -43.98 3.43
CA GLN A 492 6.80 -42.64 3.25
C GLN A 492 7.73 -42.29 4.41
N ILE A 493 7.35 -42.65 5.64
CA ILE A 493 8.16 -42.44 6.85
C ILE A 493 9.31 -43.46 6.90
N ALA A 494 9.05 -44.72 6.57
CA ALA A 494 10.02 -45.81 6.57
C ALA A 494 11.22 -45.60 5.62
N GLN A 495 11.03 -44.82 4.56
CA GLN A 495 12.01 -44.54 3.50
C GLN A 495 12.74 -43.18 3.65
N LEU A 496 12.42 -42.35 4.67
CA LEU A 496 13.14 -41.10 4.91
C LEU A 496 14.63 -41.38 5.19
N ASN A 497 15.52 -40.66 4.50
CA ASN A 497 16.95 -40.60 4.82
C ASN A 497 17.26 -39.43 5.78
N ASP A 498 18.45 -39.40 6.38
CA ASP A 498 18.81 -38.42 7.42
C ASP A 498 18.61 -36.95 7.01
N ALA A 499 18.87 -36.60 5.74
CA ALA A 499 18.66 -35.25 5.22
C ALA A 499 17.16 -34.90 5.11
N GLN A 500 16.32 -35.88 4.74
CA GLN A 500 14.87 -35.74 4.73
C GLN A 500 14.27 -35.73 6.14
N ILE A 501 14.83 -36.50 7.07
CA ILE A 501 14.43 -36.48 8.49
C ILE A 501 14.68 -35.07 9.07
N SER A 502 15.87 -34.49 8.89
CA SER A 502 16.14 -33.12 9.32
C SER A 502 15.19 -32.13 8.64
N ALA A 503 15.09 -32.17 7.31
CA ALA A 503 14.24 -31.23 6.58
C ALA A 503 12.75 -31.30 6.99
N LEU A 504 12.24 -32.49 7.33
CA LEU A 504 10.86 -32.68 7.79
C LEU A 504 10.67 -32.23 9.25
N ASP A 505 11.64 -32.56 10.12
CA ASP A 505 11.61 -32.20 11.54
C ASP A 505 11.74 -30.69 11.75
N ASP A 506 12.60 -30.02 10.95
CA ASP A 506 12.74 -28.56 10.89
C ASP A 506 11.49 -27.89 10.30
N ARG A 507 10.94 -28.42 9.21
CA ARG A 507 9.75 -27.85 8.52
C ARG A 507 8.48 -27.88 9.37
N LEU A 508 8.37 -28.83 10.29
CA LEU A 508 7.17 -29.05 11.12
C LEU A 508 7.42 -28.78 12.63
N ASP A 509 8.58 -28.21 13.00
CA ASP A 509 9.04 -27.94 14.38
C ASP A 509 8.87 -29.15 15.34
N PHE A 510 9.33 -30.31 14.89
CA PHE A 510 9.24 -31.55 15.67
C PHE A 510 10.34 -31.69 16.74
N ARG A 511 11.48 -30.99 16.57
CA ARG A 511 12.59 -30.85 17.54
C ARG A 511 13.30 -32.16 17.87
N GLY A 512 13.76 -32.84 16.82
CA GLY A 512 14.46 -34.13 16.85
C GLY A 512 13.55 -35.32 17.18
N ARG A 513 12.22 -35.15 17.13
CA ARG A 513 11.28 -36.17 17.61
C ARG A 513 11.27 -37.42 16.75
N ILE A 514 11.37 -37.27 15.42
CA ILE A 514 11.36 -38.40 14.47
C ILE A 514 12.48 -39.39 14.83
N ALA A 515 13.68 -38.88 15.13
CA ALA A 515 14.84 -39.67 15.50
C ALA A 515 14.76 -40.18 16.96
N ARG A 516 14.41 -39.31 17.92
CA ARG A 516 14.34 -39.66 19.35
C ARG A 516 13.30 -40.74 19.64
N ASP A 517 12.13 -40.64 19.03
CA ASP A 517 11.01 -41.55 19.22
C ASP A 517 11.03 -42.72 18.21
N LYS A 518 12.11 -42.86 17.41
CA LYS A 518 12.36 -43.95 16.45
C LYS A 518 11.20 -44.24 15.49
N TRP A 519 10.69 -43.19 14.84
CA TRP A 519 9.53 -43.35 13.94
C TRP A 519 9.84 -44.20 12.71
N ILE A 520 11.07 -44.15 12.18
CA ILE A 520 11.49 -44.89 10.98
C ILE A 520 11.41 -46.41 11.20
N ASP A 521 11.94 -46.90 12.32
CA ASP A 521 11.93 -48.33 12.68
C ASP A 521 10.50 -48.83 12.91
N GLN A 522 9.66 -48.03 13.56
CA GLN A 522 8.25 -48.35 13.77
C GLN A 522 7.47 -48.38 12.45
N ALA A 523 7.69 -47.39 11.58
CA ALA A 523 7.03 -47.31 10.29
C ALA A 523 7.39 -48.49 9.37
N ARG A 524 8.65 -48.97 9.38
CA ARG A 524 9.06 -50.18 8.64
C ARG A 524 8.29 -51.42 9.08
N ASN A 525 8.28 -51.69 10.39
CA ASN A 525 7.54 -52.82 10.96
C ASN A 525 6.03 -52.75 10.70
N LEU A 526 5.47 -51.55 10.59
CA LEU A 526 4.05 -51.33 10.27
C LEU A 526 3.77 -51.47 8.76
N SER A 527 4.66 -51.02 7.87
CA SER A 527 4.48 -51.20 6.42
C SER A 527 4.52 -52.68 6.00
N GLU A 528 5.42 -53.47 6.58
CA GLU A 528 5.53 -54.91 6.27
C GLU A 528 4.26 -55.71 6.69
N GLN A 529 3.49 -55.20 7.66
CA GLN A 529 2.22 -55.80 8.11
C GLN A 529 1.00 -55.37 7.28
N VAL A 530 1.14 -54.36 6.41
CA VAL A 530 0.05 -53.89 5.51
C VAL A 530 0.13 -54.56 4.13
N ASP A 531 1.33 -54.99 3.71
CA ASP A 531 1.58 -55.71 2.46
C ASP A 531 1.51 -57.26 2.59
N SER A 532 1.08 -57.78 3.75
CA SER A 532 0.97 -59.23 4.09
C SER A 532 -0.48 -59.69 4.27
#